data_AF-A0A8B8DCN6-F1
#
_entry.id   AF-A0A8B8DCN6-F1
#
_cell.length_a   1.000
_cell.length_b   1.000
_cell.length_c   1.000
_cell.angle_alpha   90.00
_cell.angle_beta   90.00
_cell.angle_gamma   90.00
#
_symmetry.space_group_name_H-M   'P 1'
#
loop_
_entity.id
_entity.type
_entity.pdbx_description
1 polymer ?
#
loop_
_entity_poly.entity_id
_entity_poly.type
_entity_poly.pdbx_seq_one_letter_code
_entity_poly.pdbx_strand_id
1 'polypeptide(L)'
;MANQTSQQLMKDPRVDLDYFSDNGGGRTQYLKWEDYFMALTLLVERRCEDKCQTKAGASIFDETRKFVAIGNTSKIHHKVDIEDAECHAELNAVLNRNSADLKNSTMYVSYFPCNECAKYIIQSGIKSVVYYADKKEKTEATQKEENDKSPNGKTEANQKGENDQCKDSKYMLQEAEVNFKPFQTFLRQITIDFRGKDPEDGTSSQKDHTLKKNEAPNEKTEATQKEENDPNLERDEAEVNFKGKEPQDGSQNDQSPKENEDEEFFMAMAFVASARSKDPRTQVGACIVNIVNERNQVVGIGYNGMPLGFIDANTNWGKDDKDGLTNKDRIVCHAEMNAVLFGNVAEMQNSTLFVTLFPCEECAKVVIRAGIKKVVYYSDKKHAKNTVSRDILKKAKVKTKQFTPTPGREKIVIDIKPLDKRCT
;
A
#
# COMPACT_ATOMS: atom_id res chain seq x y z
N MET A 1 -27.89 22.38 28.44
CA MET A 1 -28.00 21.62 27.17
C MET A 1 -26.58 21.40 26.68
N ALA A 2 -26.04 20.20 26.90
CA ALA A 2 -24.69 19.85 26.47
C ALA A 2 -24.76 19.24 25.07
N ASN A 3 -24.06 19.87 24.11
CA ASN A 3 -23.87 19.36 22.76
C ASN A 3 -23.10 18.04 22.85
N GLN A 4 -23.80 16.91 22.70
CA GLN A 4 -23.18 15.65 22.32
C GLN A 4 -22.86 15.73 20.83
N THR A 5 -21.61 16.04 20.50
CA THR A 5 -21.06 15.80 19.17
C THR A 5 -21.08 14.30 18.96
N SER A 6 -22.09 13.79 18.24
CA SER A 6 -22.16 12.40 17.84
C SER A 6 -20.90 12.05 17.04
N GLN A 7 -20.00 11.26 17.62
CA GLN A 7 -18.96 10.59 16.87
C GLN A 7 -19.66 9.70 15.85
N GLN A 8 -19.68 10.16 14.60
CA GLN A 8 -20.19 9.40 13.48
C GLN A 8 -19.27 8.18 13.34
N LEU A 9 -19.72 7.02 13.83
CA LEU A 9 -19.04 5.74 13.64
C LEU A 9 -18.85 5.55 12.13
N MET A 10 -17.61 5.72 11.64
CA MET A 10 -17.28 5.48 10.24
C MET A 10 -17.60 4.00 9.94
N LYS A 11 -18.46 3.79 8.93
CA LYS A 11 -18.85 2.44 8.47
C LYS A 11 -17.63 1.72 7.88
N ASP A 12 -17.72 0.40 7.77
CA ASP A 12 -16.62 -0.41 7.24
C ASP A 12 -16.32 -0.06 5.77
N PRO A 13 -15.08 0.35 5.46
CA PRO A 13 -14.69 0.81 4.13
C PRO A 13 -14.81 -0.36 3.17
N ARG A 14 -15.31 -0.05 1.97
CA ARG A 14 -15.60 -1.07 0.96
C ARG A 14 -14.49 -1.05 -0.08
N VAL A 15 -13.74 -2.14 -0.20
CA VAL A 15 -12.91 -2.39 -1.38
C VAL A 15 -13.68 -3.33 -2.30
N ASP A 16 -14.22 -2.79 -3.39
CA ASP A 16 -14.95 -3.54 -4.40
C ASP A 16 -14.05 -3.88 -5.58
N LEU A 17 -14.09 -5.15 -5.98
CA LEU A 17 -13.40 -5.68 -7.15
C LEU A 17 -14.43 -5.97 -8.24
N ASP A 18 -14.48 -5.11 -9.27
CA ASP A 18 -15.37 -5.30 -10.42
C ASP A 18 -14.66 -6.11 -11.51
N TYR A 19 -15.25 -7.25 -11.89
CA TYR A 19 -14.70 -8.16 -12.90
C TYR A 19 -15.65 -8.23 -14.11
N PHE A 20 -15.11 -8.44 -15.31
CA PHE A 20 -15.93 -8.69 -16.50
C PHE A 20 -16.87 -9.90 -16.30
N SER A 21 -18.12 -9.76 -16.74
CA SER A 21 -19.20 -10.74 -16.54
C SER A 21 -18.95 -12.10 -17.17
N ASP A 22 -18.15 -12.14 -18.25
CA ASP A 22 -18.04 -13.28 -19.12
C ASP A 22 -16.58 -13.73 -19.24
N ASN A 23 -16.31 -14.91 -18.67
CA ASN A 23 -15.22 -15.87 -18.96
C ASN A 23 -14.44 -16.32 -17.71
N GLY A 24 -14.87 -17.44 -17.12
CA GLY A 24 -14.01 -18.50 -16.54
C GLY A 24 -13.04 -18.21 -15.39
N GLY A 25 -12.67 -16.96 -15.13
CA GLY A 25 -11.88 -16.55 -13.99
C GLY A 25 -12.80 -16.33 -12.81
N GLY A 26 -12.92 -17.32 -11.93
CA GLY A 26 -13.78 -17.23 -10.75
C GLY A 26 -13.58 -15.91 -10.00
N ARG A 27 -14.70 -15.23 -9.69
CA ARG A 27 -14.70 -14.02 -8.86
C ARG A 27 -14.03 -14.35 -7.53
N THR A 28 -12.95 -13.66 -7.20
CA THR A 28 -12.26 -13.81 -5.91
C THR A 28 -12.60 -12.63 -5.01
N GLN A 29 -12.64 -12.87 -3.69
CA GLN A 29 -12.76 -11.81 -2.69
C GLN A 29 -11.46 -11.02 -2.49
N TYR A 30 -10.39 -11.42 -3.19
CA TYR A 30 -9.05 -10.85 -3.08
C TYR A 30 -8.40 -10.70 -4.46
N LEU A 31 -7.43 -9.79 -4.56
CA LEU A 31 -6.64 -9.53 -5.76
C LEU A 31 -5.69 -10.69 -6.07
N LYS A 32 -5.60 -11.08 -7.35
CA LYS A 32 -4.52 -11.94 -7.82
C LYS A 32 -3.22 -11.16 -7.84
N TRP A 33 -2.09 -11.86 -7.91
CA TRP A 33 -0.76 -11.24 -7.82
C TRP A 33 -0.53 -10.16 -8.89
N GLU A 34 -0.71 -10.49 -10.16
CA GLU A 34 -0.53 -9.54 -11.27
C GLU A 34 -1.45 -8.31 -11.10
N ASP A 35 -2.72 -8.52 -10.73
CA ASP A 35 -3.69 -7.44 -10.49
C ASP A 35 -3.26 -6.53 -9.33
N TYR A 36 -2.78 -7.12 -8.24
CA TYR A 36 -2.30 -6.40 -7.07
C TYR A 36 -1.08 -5.52 -7.41
N PHE A 37 -0.11 -6.09 -8.11
CA PHE A 37 1.12 -5.38 -8.49
C PHE A 37 0.84 -4.24 -9.48
N MET A 38 -0.02 -4.49 -10.47
CA MET A 38 -0.41 -3.44 -11.41
C MET A 38 -1.29 -2.37 -10.75
N ALA A 39 -2.19 -2.73 -9.83
CA ALA A 39 -2.99 -1.76 -9.09
C ALA A 39 -2.14 -0.79 -8.27
N LEU A 40 -1.08 -1.30 -7.59
CA LEU A 40 -0.11 -0.45 -6.91
C LEU A 40 0.62 0.47 -7.90
N THR A 41 1.06 -0.06 -9.03
CA THR A 41 1.75 0.71 -10.09
C THR A 41 0.89 1.86 -10.62
N LEU A 42 -0.37 1.60 -10.95
CA LEU A 42 -1.31 2.59 -11.46
C LEU A 42 -1.71 3.62 -10.40
N LEU A 43 -1.77 3.21 -9.12
CA LEU A 43 -1.99 4.14 -8.03
C LEU A 43 -0.78 5.08 -7.90
N VAL A 44 0.45 4.55 -7.91
CA VAL A 44 1.71 5.32 -7.87
C VAL A 44 1.83 6.32 -9.01
N GLU A 45 1.36 5.99 -10.21
CA GLU A 45 1.31 6.95 -11.33
C GLU A 45 0.53 8.23 -10.98
N ARG A 46 -0.55 8.12 -10.21
CA ARG A 46 -1.37 9.28 -9.80
C ARG A 46 -0.64 10.25 -8.89
N ARG A 47 0.51 9.84 -8.33
CA ARG A 47 1.39 10.68 -7.52
C ARG A 47 2.26 11.62 -8.36
N CYS A 48 2.33 11.44 -9.68
CA CYS A 48 3.12 12.31 -10.54
C CYS A 48 2.64 13.76 -10.45
N GLU A 49 3.58 14.67 -10.25
CA GLU A 49 3.32 16.11 -10.22
C GLU A 49 2.68 16.57 -11.54
N ASP A 50 1.77 17.55 -11.47
CA ASP A 50 1.04 18.04 -12.65
C ASP A 50 1.95 18.64 -13.73
N LYS A 51 3.14 19.11 -13.34
CA LYS A 51 4.15 19.67 -14.23
C LYS A 51 4.96 18.61 -15.01
N CYS A 52 4.78 17.31 -14.72
CA CYS A 52 5.49 16.27 -15.46
C CYS A 52 4.87 16.11 -16.85
N GLN A 53 5.69 16.18 -17.89
CA GLN A 53 5.31 15.88 -19.28
C GLN A 53 4.76 14.45 -19.36
N THR A 54 5.36 13.52 -18.60
CA THR A 54 4.93 12.13 -18.59
C THR A 54 4.62 11.61 -17.18
N LYS A 55 3.34 11.55 -16.81
CA LYS A 55 2.90 10.78 -15.64
C LYS A 55 3.07 9.27 -15.86
N ALA A 56 3.95 8.61 -15.13
CA ALA A 56 4.15 7.16 -15.19
C ALA A 56 4.38 6.60 -13.79
N GLY A 57 4.01 5.34 -13.59
CA GLY A 57 4.23 4.59 -12.35
C GLY A 57 5.06 3.35 -12.62
N ALA A 58 5.90 2.99 -11.66
CA ALA A 58 6.68 1.77 -11.64
C ALA A 58 6.66 1.15 -10.24
N SER A 59 6.68 -0.17 -10.17
CA SER A 59 6.90 -0.90 -8.92
C SER A 59 7.74 -2.16 -9.18
N ILE A 60 8.50 -2.58 -8.17
CA ILE A 60 9.40 -3.73 -8.27
C ILE A 60 9.07 -4.72 -7.16
N PHE A 61 9.01 -6.00 -7.54
CA PHE A 61 8.82 -7.12 -6.63
C PHE A 61 9.87 -8.19 -6.87
N ASP A 62 10.38 -8.79 -5.81
CA ASP A 62 11.35 -9.88 -5.90
C ASP A 62 10.70 -11.19 -6.40
N GLU A 63 11.52 -12.22 -6.63
CA GLU A 63 11.06 -13.55 -7.06
C GLU A 63 10.10 -14.22 -6.04
N THR A 64 10.15 -13.80 -4.78
CA THR A 64 9.26 -14.26 -3.70
C THR A 64 7.99 -13.43 -3.58
N ARG A 65 7.77 -12.48 -4.50
CA ARG A 65 6.60 -11.59 -4.55
C ARG A 65 6.53 -10.57 -3.43
N LYS A 66 7.68 -10.25 -2.81
CA LYS A 66 7.80 -9.19 -1.81
C LYS A 66 8.01 -7.85 -2.46
N PHE A 67 7.49 -6.82 -1.80
CA PHE A 67 7.70 -5.43 -2.18
C PHE A 67 9.19 -5.06 -2.12
N VAL A 68 9.71 -4.42 -3.15
CA VAL A 68 11.09 -3.91 -3.20
C VAL A 68 11.12 -2.39 -3.32
N ALA A 69 10.38 -1.84 -4.28
CA ALA A 69 10.38 -0.41 -4.56
C ALA A 69 9.13 0.05 -5.29
N ILE A 70 8.87 1.36 -5.23
CA ILE A 70 8.01 2.07 -6.18
C ILE A 70 8.73 3.30 -6.73
N GLY A 71 8.31 3.77 -7.89
CA GLY A 71 8.74 5.03 -8.47
C GLY A 71 7.62 5.65 -9.29
N ASN A 72 7.50 6.97 -9.20
CA ASN A 72 6.65 7.77 -10.10
C ASN A 72 7.54 8.77 -10.83
N THR A 73 7.12 9.25 -11.99
CA THR A 73 7.84 10.34 -12.67
C THR A 73 7.87 11.58 -11.76
N SER A 74 9.03 12.21 -11.65
CA SER A 74 9.23 13.41 -10.83
C SER A 74 10.30 14.33 -11.43
N LYS A 75 10.21 15.64 -11.15
CA LYS A 75 11.21 16.63 -11.57
C LYS A 75 12.43 16.59 -10.64
N ILE A 76 13.62 16.81 -11.21
CA ILE A 76 14.89 16.70 -10.47
C ILE A 76 15.10 17.90 -9.52
N HIS A 77 14.53 19.08 -9.81
CA HIS A 77 14.61 20.27 -8.94
C HIS A 77 13.32 21.10 -8.94
N HIS A 78 12.78 21.38 -7.75
CA HIS A 78 11.59 22.25 -7.59
C HIS A 78 11.85 23.74 -7.86
N LYS A 79 13.12 24.16 -8.03
CA LYS A 79 13.51 25.58 -8.07
C LYS A 79 13.86 26.12 -9.46
N VAL A 80 14.00 25.26 -10.47
CA VAL A 80 14.27 25.68 -11.85
C VAL A 80 13.38 24.83 -12.75
N ASP A 81 12.41 25.47 -13.41
CA ASP A 81 11.59 24.84 -14.43
C ASP A 81 12.47 24.60 -15.68
N ILE A 82 13.32 23.57 -15.63
CA ILE A 82 13.99 23.04 -16.82
C ILE A 82 13.00 22.06 -17.45
N GLU A 83 12.51 22.40 -18.65
CA GLU A 83 11.45 21.66 -19.33
C GLU A 83 11.76 20.15 -19.44
N ASP A 84 13.04 19.77 -19.57
CA ASP A 84 13.48 18.39 -19.81
C ASP A 84 14.09 17.65 -18.60
N ALA A 85 14.04 18.20 -17.39
CA ALA A 85 14.66 17.58 -16.21
C ALA A 85 13.70 16.64 -15.45
N GLU A 86 13.22 15.58 -16.11
CA GLU A 86 12.38 14.52 -15.49
C GLU A 86 13.18 13.25 -15.23
N CYS A 87 13.01 12.69 -14.03
CA CYS A 87 13.42 11.34 -13.73
C CYS A 87 12.22 10.40 -13.93
N HIS A 88 12.37 9.42 -14.81
CA HIS A 88 11.32 8.46 -15.12
C HIS A 88 11.02 7.53 -13.95
N ALA A 89 9.80 7.00 -13.94
CA ALA A 89 9.29 6.13 -12.88
C ALA A 89 10.17 4.89 -12.65
N GLU A 90 10.68 4.25 -13.71
CA GLU A 90 11.50 3.05 -13.64
C GLU A 90 12.84 3.33 -12.97
N LEU A 91 13.49 4.44 -13.33
CA LEU A 91 14.74 4.86 -12.70
C LEU A 91 14.51 5.22 -11.24
N ASN A 92 13.45 5.97 -10.92
CA ASN A 92 13.08 6.26 -9.54
C ASN A 92 12.83 4.98 -8.73
N ALA A 93 12.17 3.97 -9.29
CA ALA A 93 11.95 2.70 -8.60
C ALA A 93 13.27 1.95 -8.35
N VAL A 94 14.18 1.93 -9.33
CA VAL A 94 15.51 1.31 -9.16
C VAL A 94 16.32 2.04 -8.09
N LEU A 95 16.32 3.38 -8.07
CA LEU A 95 17.11 4.18 -7.12
C LEU A 95 16.54 4.16 -5.70
N ASN A 96 15.22 4.08 -5.55
CA ASN A 96 14.50 4.14 -4.28
C ASN A 96 14.22 2.76 -3.66
N ARG A 97 14.88 1.71 -4.15
CA ARG A 97 14.69 0.34 -3.66
C ARG A 97 15.15 0.18 -2.22
N ASN A 98 14.52 -0.76 -1.52
CA ASN A 98 15.04 -1.28 -0.26
C ASN A 98 16.41 -1.98 -0.49
N SER A 99 17.02 -2.50 0.58
CA SER A 99 18.32 -3.20 0.48
C SER A 99 18.28 -4.55 -0.27
N ALA A 100 17.16 -4.91 -0.90
CA ALA A 100 17.07 -6.14 -1.70
C ALA A 100 17.88 -6.02 -3.00
N ASP A 101 18.42 -7.16 -3.42
CA ASP A 101 18.95 -7.32 -4.77
C ASP A 101 17.79 -7.26 -5.78
N LEU A 102 18.02 -6.60 -6.91
CA LEU A 102 17.06 -6.55 -8.01
C LEU A 102 17.20 -7.74 -8.96
N LYS A 103 18.21 -8.58 -8.77
CA LYS A 103 18.38 -9.83 -9.52
C LYS A 103 17.12 -10.68 -9.46
N ASN A 104 16.66 -11.15 -10.62
CA ASN A 104 15.46 -11.96 -10.80
C ASN A 104 14.13 -11.24 -10.45
N SER A 105 14.16 -9.96 -10.13
CA SER A 105 12.94 -9.21 -9.82
C SER A 105 12.08 -8.98 -11.06
N THR A 106 10.78 -8.74 -10.81
CA THR A 106 9.82 -8.30 -11.82
C THR A 106 9.48 -6.84 -11.60
N MET A 107 9.59 -6.02 -12.65
CA MET A 107 9.14 -4.64 -12.66
C MET A 107 7.78 -4.53 -13.33
N TYR A 108 6.85 -3.85 -12.68
CA TYR A 108 5.56 -3.46 -13.24
C TYR A 108 5.62 -1.98 -13.60
N VAL A 109 5.18 -1.63 -14.81
CA VAL A 109 5.21 -0.26 -15.32
C VAL A 109 3.90 0.10 -16.01
N SER A 110 3.48 1.35 -15.91
CA SER A 110 2.27 1.78 -16.61
C SER A 110 2.48 1.99 -18.12
N TYR A 111 3.72 2.27 -18.53
CA TYR A 111 4.09 2.40 -19.95
C TYR A 111 5.35 1.60 -20.25
N PHE A 112 5.49 1.14 -21.50
CA PHE A 112 6.67 0.40 -21.92
C PHE A 112 7.96 1.23 -21.73
N PRO A 113 9.05 0.66 -21.15
CA PRO A 113 10.25 1.43 -20.84
C PRO A 113 10.94 2.02 -22.08
N CYS A 114 11.41 3.26 -21.97
CA CYS A 114 12.24 3.88 -23.01
C CYS A 114 13.67 3.31 -23.03
N ASN A 115 14.49 3.75 -23.99
CA ASN A 115 15.88 3.30 -24.15
C ASN A 115 16.74 3.49 -22.89
N GLU A 116 16.62 4.63 -22.21
CA GLU A 116 17.38 4.88 -20.98
C GLU A 116 16.87 4.00 -19.82
N CYS A 117 15.55 3.90 -19.63
CA CYS A 117 14.96 3.02 -18.62
C CYS A 117 15.36 1.55 -18.84
N ALA A 118 15.39 1.08 -20.09
CA ALA A 118 15.82 -0.27 -20.44
C ALA A 118 17.27 -0.55 -19.99
N LYS A 119 18.19 0.40 -20.16
CA LYS A 119 19.57 0.26 -19.66
C LYS A 119 19.62 0.06 -18.15
N TYR A 120 18.85 0.85 -17.38
CA TYR A 120 18.79 0.71 -15.94
C TYR A 120 18.15 -0.62 -15.49
N ILE A 121 17.10 -1.06 -16.18
CA ILE A 121 16.46 -2.37 -15.95
C ILE A 121 17.47 -3.50 -16.15
N ILE A 122 18.21 -3.49 -17.26
CA ILE A 122 19.22 -4.50 -17.58
C ILE A 122 20.35 -4.47 -16.55
N GLN A 123 20.92 -3.28 -16.29
CA GLN A 123 22.07 -3.12 -15.41
C GLN A 123 21.76 -3.44 -13.95
N SER A 124 20.50 -3.29 -13.53
CA SER A 124 20.03 -3.66 -12.19
C SER A 124 19.77 -5.16 -12.01
N GLY A 125 19.71 -5.95 -13.09
CA GLY A 125 19.48 -7.40 -13.01
C GLY A 125 18.01 -7.82 -12.94
N ILE A 126 17.08 -6.89 -13.19
CA ILE A 126 15.65 -7.20 -13.32
C ILE A 126 15.45 -8.12 -14.52
N LYS A 127 14.71 -9.22 -14.32
CA LYS A 127 14.54 -10.28 -15.34
C LYS A 127 13.17 -10.31 -15.98
N SER A 128 12.19 -9.60 -15.44
CA SER A 128 10.90 -9.46 -16.10
C SER A 128 10.30 -8.06 -15.99
N VAL A 129 9.63 -7.63 -17.07
CA VAL A 129 8.87 -6.38 -17.13
C VAL A 129 7.42 -6.68 -17.54
N VAL A 130 6.47 -6.22 -16.75
CA VAL A 130 5.04 -6.28 -17.06
C VAL A 130 4.52 -4.87 -17.26
N TYR A 131 4.05 -4.55 -18.47
CA TYR A 131 3.67 -3.18 -18.84
C TYR A 131 2.18 -3.05 -19.12
N TYR A 132 1.56 -1.95 -18.68
CA TYR A 132 0.12 -1.71 -18.90
C TYR A 132 -0.20 -1.27 -20.34
N ALA A 133 0.59 -0.36 -20.92
CA ALA A 133 0.41 0.12 -22.29
C ALA A 133 1.75 0.32 -23.03
N ASP A 134 1.77 0.11 -24.35
CA ASP A 134 2.97 0.32 -25.17
C ASP A 134 3.34 1.81 -25.33
N LYS A 135 2.33 2.68 -25.47
CA LYS A 135 2.47 4.14 -25.60
C LYS A 135 1.28 4.83 -24.93
N LYS A 136 1.44 6.10 -24.58
CA LYS A 136 0.33 6.97 -24.18
C LYS A 136 -0.55 7.32 -25.38
N GLU A 137 -1.86 7.40 -25.17
CA GLU A 137 -2.71 8.19 -26.07
C GLU A 137 -2.29 9.66 -25.91
N LYS A 138 -1.81 10.31 -26.99
CA LYS A 138 -1.48 11.75 -26.98
C LYS A 138 -2.72 12.55 -26.60
N THR A 139 -2.66 13.40 -25.58
CA THR A 139 -3.77 14.28 -25.17
C THR A 139 -4.13 15.28 -26.27
N GLU A 140 -5.38 15.73 -26.33
CA GLU A 140 -5.83 16.72 -27.33
C GLU A 140 -5.01 18.03 -27.33
N ALA A 141 -4.39 18.37 -26.18
CA ALA A 141 -3.50 19.51 -26.04
C ALA A 141 -2.18 19.35 -26.83
N THR A 142 -1.58 18.15 -26.86
CA THR A 142 -0.36 17.88 -27.64
C THR A 142 -0.65 17.73 -29.14
N GLN A 143 -1.88 17.35 -29.49
CA GLN A 143 -2.32 17.33 -30.89
C GLN A 143 -2.51 18.75 -31.47
N LYS A 144 -2.81 19.76 -30.65
CA LYS A 144 -2.94 21.15 -31.10
C LYS A 144 -1.59 21.83 -31.35
N GLU A 145 -0.58 21.54 -30.52
CA GLU A 145 0.77 22.11 -30.70
C GLU A 145 1.53 21.56 -31.92
N GLU A 146 1.26 20.32 -32.33
CA GLU A 146 1.77 19.77 -33.60
C GLU A 146 1.05 20.36 -34.83
N ASN A 147 -0.24 20.70 -34.70
CA ASN A 147 -1.05 21.23 -35.79
C ASN A 147 -0.90 22.75 -36.01
N ASP A 148 -0.40 23.50 -35.04
CA ASP A 148 -0.14 24.96 -35.17
C ASP A 148 1.24 25.29 -35.79
N LYS A 149 2.06 24.27 -36.09
CA LYS A 149 3.27 24.44 -36.91
C LYS A 149 2.90 24.40 -38.39
N SER A 150 2.57 25.56 -38.96
CA SER A 150 2.28 25.77 -40.38
C SER A 150 3.39 25.25 -41.32
N PRO A 151 3.06 24.81 -42.55
CA PRO A 151 3.91 23.96 -43.36
C PRO A 151 4.91 24.80 -44.14
N ASN A 152 6.18 24.77 -43.74
CA ASN A 152 7.24 25.15 -44.68
C ASN A 152 8.50 24.30 -44.47
N GLY A 153 8.68 23.40 -45.43
CA GLY A 153 9.96 22.82 -45.83
C GLY A 153 10.81 22.20 -44.73
N LYS A 154 10.45 21.00 -44.26
CA LYS A 154 11.42 20.08 -43.66
C LYS A 154 11.22 18.67 -44.23
N THR A 155 12.31 18.19 -44.84
CA THR A 155 12.59 16.86 -45.37
C THR A 155 12.10 15.71 -44.48
N GLU A 156 11.77 14.59 -45.13
CA GLU A 156 11.25 13.30 -44.65
C GLU A 156 12.05 12.59 -43.52
N ALA A 157 12.94 13.28 -42.80
CA ALA A 157 13.80 12.72 -41.76
C ALA A 157 13.17 12.72 -40.35
N ASN A 158 12.10 13.48 -40.09
CA ASN A 158 11.56 13.67 -38.73
C ASN A 158 10.31 12.84 -38.37
N GLN A 159 9.77 12.03 -39.28
CA GLN A 159 8.68 11.08 -38.96
C GLN A 159 9.16 9.65 -38.65
N LYS A 160 10.47 9.36 -38.78
CA LYS A 160 11.05 8.04 -38.46
C LYS A 160 11.47 7.88 -36.98
N GLY A 161 11.71 8.95 -36.23
CA GLY A 161 12.36 8.89 -34.91
C GLY A 161 11.52 8.35 -33.75
N GLU A 162 10.21 8.64 -33.68
CA GLU A 162 9.37 8.22 -32.54
C GLU A 162 8.81 6.79 -32.66
N ASN A 163 8.84 6.21 -33.86
CA ASN A 163 8.45 4.82 -34.10
C ASN A 163 9.60 3.83 -33.86
N ASP A 164 10.80 4.33 -33.58
CA ASP A 164 12.03 3.57 -33.37
C ASP A 164 12.36 3.36 -31.89
N GLN A 165 12.09 4.34 -31.01
CA GLN A 165 12.49 4.24 -29.59
C GLN A 165 11.93 3.00 -28.87
N CYS A 166 10.68 2.62 -29.11
CA CYS A 166 10.10 1.42 -28.50
C CYS A 166 10.67 0.12 -29.11
N LYS A 167 11.17 0.17 -30.36
CA LYS A 167 11.79 -0.99 -31.01
C LYS A 167 13.18 -1.23 -30.45
N ASP A 168 13.98 -0.17 -30.28
CA ASP A 168 15.32 -0.24 -29.72
C ASP A 168 15.30 -0.74 -28.27
N SER A 169 14.40 -0.23 -27.44
CA SER A 169 14.26 -0.69 -26.05
C SER A 169 13.83 -2.15 -25.97
N LYS A 170 12.90 -2.58 -26.84
CA LYS A 170 12.49 -4.00 -26.94
C LYS A 170 13.65 -4.89 -27.35
N TYR A 171 14.43 -4.46 -28.34
CA TYR A 171 15.61 -5.17 -28.80
C TYR A 171 16.66 -5.29 -27.69
N MET A 172 17.00 -4.20 -27.00
CA MET A 172 17.95 -4.22 -25.88
C MET A 172 17.52 -5.18 -24.76
N LEU A 173 16.22 -5.17 -24.40
CA LEU A 173 15.69 -6.06 -23.37
C LEU A 173 15.72 -7.54 -23.83
N GLN A 174 15.45 -7.82 -25.10
CA GLN A 174 15.53 -9.18 -25.66
C GLN A 174 16.96 -9.72 -25.65
N GLU A 175 17.94 -8.93 -26.12
CA GLU A 175 19.36 -9.33 -26.14
C GLU A 175 19.93 -9.53 -24.73
N ALA A 176 19.39 -8.81 -23.73
CA ALA A 176 19.76 -8.97 -22.32
C ALA A 176 18.98 -10.10 -21.60
N GLU A 177 18.16 -10.87 -22.32
CA GLU A 177 17.30 -11.93 -21.79
C GLU A 177 16.38 -11.43 -20.66
N VAL A 178 15.79 -10.25 -20.84
CA VAL A 178 14.75 -9.69 -19.97
C VAL A 178 13.38 -9.98 -20.57
N ASN A 179 12.57 -10.77 -19.88
CA ASN A 179 11.25 -11.17 -20.34
C ASN A 179 10.25 -10.01 -20.17
N PHE A 180 9.66 -9.51 -21.26
CA PHE A 180 8.58 -8.52 -21.15
C PHE A 180 7.26 -9.01 -21.74
N LYS A 181 6.15 -8.63 -21.10
CA LYS A 181 4.79 -8.95 -21.56
C LYS A 181 3.80 -7.83 -21.24
N PRO A 182 2.76 -7.62 -22.07
CA PRO A 182 1.67 -6.74 -21.70
C PRO A 182 0.91 -7.32 -20.51
N PHE A 183 0.41 -6.44 -19.65
CA PHE A 183 -0.45 -6.80 -18.54
C PHE A 183 -1.81 -7.26 -19.04
N GLN A 184 -2.31 -8.37 -18.47
CA GLN A 184 -3.58 -8.97 -18.84
C GLN A 184 -4.39 -9.25 -17.57
N THR A 185 -5.65 -8.83 -17.55
CA THR A 185 -6.55 -9.11 -16.44
C THR A 185 -8.01 -9.21 -16.86
N PHE A 186 -8.81 -9.83 -15.99
CA PHE A 186 -10.27 -9.82 -16.02
C PHE A 186 -10.86 -8.82 -15.02
N LEU A 187 -10.03 -8.24 -14.15
CA LEU A 187 -10.41 -7.20 -13.22
C LEU A 187 -10.54 -5.89 -13.99
N ARG A 188 -11.70 -5.27 -13.94
CA ARG A 188 -11.99 -4.01 -14.62
C ARG A 188 -11.64 -2.81 -13.76
N GLN A 189 -11.97 -2.87 -12.49
CA GLN A 189 -11.91 -1.72 -11.61
C GLN A 189 -11.78 -2.14 -10.14
N ILE A 190 -11.00 -1.38 -9.38
CA ILE A 190 -10.97 -1.42 -7.91
C ILE A 190 -11.59 -0.13 -7.41
N THR A 191 -12.62 -0.24 -6.58
CA THR A 191 -13.23 0.91 -5.90
C THR A 191 -12.95 0.84 -4.41
N ILE A 192 -12.38 1.89 -3.85
CA ILE A 192 -12.18 2.09 -2.41
C ILE A 192 -13.16 3.18 -1.96
N ASP A 193 -14.12 2.83 -1.12
CA ASP A 193 -15.08 3.78 -0.54
C ASP A 193 -14.88 3.89 0.98
N PHE A 194 -14.41 5.06 1.41
CA PHE A 194 -14.15 5.42 2.80
C PHE A 194 -15.43 5.78 3.59
N ARG A 195 -16.62 5.82 2.97
CA ARG A 195 -17.89 6.09 3.68
C ARG A 195 -18.48 4.84 4.32
N GLY A 196 -18.08 3.67 3.81
CA GLY A 196 -18.46 2.34 4.24
C GLY A 196 -19.93 1.91 4.02
N LYS A 197 -20.27 0.66 4.37
CA LYS A 197 -21.58 0.02 4.08
C LYS A 197 -22.80 0.81 4.55
N ASP A 198 -23.76 1.03 3.65
CA ASP A 198 -25.16 1.26 4.04
C ASP A 198 -25.76 0.00 4.67
N PRO A 199 -26.61 0.11 5.71
CA PRO A 199 -27.38 -1.01 6.21
C PRO A 199 -28.45 -1.40 5.17
N GLU A 200 -28.62 -2.72 4.94
CA GLU A 200 -29.59 -3.40 4.04
C GLU A 200 -29.10 -3.52 2.57
N ASP A 201 -28.88 -4.71 1.98
CA ASP A 201 -29.81 -5.82 1.76
C ASP A 201 -29.56 -7.07 2.61
N GLY A 202 -30.52 -7.36 3.50
CA GLY A 202 -30.68 -8.66 4.13
C GLY A 202 -31.46 -9.62 3.23
N THR A 203 -30.76 -10.47 2.50
CA THR A 203 -31.27 -11.80 2.14
C THR A 203 -30.13 -12.81 2.12
N SER A 204 -29.81 -13.35 3.30
CA SER A 204 -29.21 -14.68 3.41
C SER A 204 -29.97 -15.46 4.48
N SER A 205 -30.92 -16.25 4.00
CA SER A 205 -31.43 -17.51 4.56
C SER A 205 -30.75 -17.97 5.86
N GLN A 206 -31.43 -17.72 6.98
CA GLN A 206 -31.31 -18.55 8.16
C GLN A 206 -31.74 -19.97 7.79
N LYS A 207 -30.84 -20.94 7.91
CA LYS A 207 -31.23 -22.33 8.18
C LYS A 207 -30.78 -22.64 9.59
N ASP A 208 -31.78 -22.67 10.47
CA ASP A 208 -31.73 -23.29 11.78
C ASP A 208 -31.12 -24.68 11.70
N HIS A 209 -30.12 -24.94 12.55
CA HIS A 209 -29.93 -26.27 13.09
C HIS A 209 -29.79 -26.15 14.61
N THR A 210 -30.94 -26.32 15.25
CA THR A 210 -31.10 -26.62 16.66
C THR A 210 -30.49 -27.99 16.95
N LEU A 211 -29.55 -28.09 17.88
CA LEU A 211 -29.26 -29.33 18.59
C LEU A 211 -29.01 -29.02 20.08
N LYS A 212 -29.55 -29.94 20.89
CA LYS A 212 -30.03 -29.76 22.25
C LYS A 212 -28.91 -29.75 23.30
N LYS A 213 -29.23 -29.12 24.43
CA LYS A 213 -28.59 -29.20 25.75
C LYS A 213 -28.21 -30.62 26.16
N ASN A 214 -27.17 -30.72 26.99
CA ASN A 214 -27.19 -31.50 28.23
C ASN A 214 -26.23 -30.86 29.26
N GLU A 215 -26.75 -30.65 30.47
CA GLU A 215 -26.07 -30.12 31.67
C GLU A 215 -25.48 -31.29 32.49
N ALA A 216 -24.26 -31.16 33.04
CA ALA A 216 -23.89 -31.05 34.48
C ALA A 216 -23.02 -32.25 34.94
N PRO A 217 -22.32 -32.24 36.11
CA PRO A 217 -22.16 -31.20 37.13
C PRO A 217 -20.70 -30.89 37.60
N ASN A 218 -20.59 -29.78 38.34
CA ASN A 218 -19.60 -29.34 39.34
C ASN A 218 -18.47 -30.28 39.79
N GLU A 219 -17.29 -29.68 40.00
CA GLU A 219 -16.59 -29.81 41.29
C GLU A 219 -15.74 -28.56 41.63
N LYS A 220 -15.83 -28.15 42.90
CA LYS A 220 -15.13 -27.03 43.53
C LYS A 220 -13.75 -27.49 44.02
N THR A 221 -12.77 -26.59 44.02
CA THR A 221 -11.81 -26.47 45.14
C THR A 221 -11.22 -25.05 45.21
N GLU A 222 -11.36 -24.46 46.39
CA GLU A 222 -10.63 -23.29 46.86
C GLU A 222 -9.22 -23.71 47.31
N ALA A 223 -8.23 -22.81 47.24
CA ALA A 223 -7.53 -22.30 48.43
C ALA A 223 -6.23 -21.52 48.11
N THR A 224 -6.20 -20.31 48.70
CA THR A 224 -5.07 -19.64 49.38
C THR A 224 -3.88 -19.03 48.64
N GLN A 225 -3.75 -17.73 48.92
CA GLN A 225 -2.61 -16.82 48.78
C GLN A 225 -1.37 -17.28 49.57
N LYS A 226 -0.18 -16.91 49.10
CA LYS A 226 0.91 -16.38 49.95
C LYS A 226 1.71 -15.32 49.18
N GLU A 227 1.74 -14.14 49.78
CA GLU A 227 2.68 -13.05 49.54
C GLU A 227 4.05 -13.42 50.14
N GLU A 228 5.14 -13.06 49.48
CA GLU A 228 6.41 -12.75 50.14
C GLU A 228 7.06 -11.54 49.43
N ASN A 229 7.33 -10.50 50.23
CA ASN A 229 8.11 -9.31 49.93
C ASN A 229 9.58 -9.56 50.29
N ASP A 230 10.54 -8.98 49.55
CA ASP A 230 11.74 -8.32 50.10
C ASP A 230 12.47 -7.47 49.02
N PRO A 231 13.40 -6.55 49.35
CA PRO A 231 13.33 -5.16 48.90
C PRO A 231 14.60 -4.67 48.16
N ASN A 232 14.55 -3.41 47.72
CA ASN A 232 15.65 -2.47 47.45
C ASN A 232 16.94 -2.97 46.76
N LEU A 233 17.29 -2.27 45.67
CA LEU A 233 18.60 -1.62 45.52
C LEU A 233 18.48 -0.45 44.53
N GLU A 234 19.27 0.57 44.82
CA GLU A 234 19.01 1.98 44.58
C GLU A 234 19.28 2.48 43.15
N ARG A 235 18.68 3.64 42.88
CA ARG A 235 18.89 4.48 41.70
C ARG A 235 20.20 5.27 41.84
N ASP A 236 20.93 5.40 40.74
CA ASP A 236 21.75 6.58 40.47
C ASP A 236 21.09 7.37 39.32
N GLU A 237 20.59 8.55 39.67
CA GLU A 237 20.00 9.53 38.77
C GLU A 237 21.11 10.43 38.21
N ALA A 238 21.32 10.42 36.90
CA ALA A 238 22.09 11.45 36.20
C ALA A 238 21.11 12.34 35.42
N GLU A 239 20.73 13.46 36.04
CA GLU A 239 19.99 14.54 35.40
C GLU A 239 20.83 15.18 34.29
N VAL A 240 20.31 15.23 33.07
CA VAL A 240 20.81 16.14 32.03
C VAL A 240 19.68 17.08 31.63
N ASN A 241 19.81 18.31 32.12
CA ASN A 241 18.87 19.40 31.98
C ASN A 241 19.00 20.05 30.59
N PHE A 242 18.09 19.74 29.66
CA PHE A 242 17.93 20.51 28.42
C PHE A 242 16.70 21.42 28.54
N LYS A 243 16.94 22.69 28.87
CA LYS A 243 15.96 23.77 28.69
C LYS A 243 15.66 23.95 27.20
N GLY A 244 14.55 23.39 26.73
CA GLY A 244 13.92 23.70 25.45
C GLY A 244 12.47 24.11 25.71
N LYS A 245 12.08 25.30 25.25
CA LYS A 245 10.74 25.90 25.44
C LYS A 245 9.62 24.92 24.99
N GLU A 246 8.63 24.71 25.85
CA GLU A 246 7.37 24.07 25.50
C GLU A 246 6.60 24.92 24.48
N PRO A 247 6.11 24.37 23.36
CA PRO A 247 5.07 25.02 22.57
C PRO A 247 3.72 24.74 23.22
N GLN A 248 3.00 25.83 23.51
CA GLN A 248 1.66 25.82 24.06
C GLN A 248 0.67 25.13 23.11
N ASP A 249 -0.25 24.40 23.74
CA ASP A 249 -1.42 23.74 23.15
C ASP A 249 -2.34 24.75 22.44
N GLY A 250 -2.69 24.43 21.19
CA GLY A 250 -3.42 25.28 20.27
C GLY A 250 -3.93 24.45 19.09
N SER A 251 -4.90 23.58 19.35
CA SER A 251 -5.62 22.77 18.37
C SER A 251 -6.46 23.63 17.42
N GLN A 252 -5.91 23.96 16.24
CA GLN A 252 -6.68 24.18 15.02
C GLN A 252 -6.02 23.38 13.87
N ASN A 253 -6.86 22.71 13.08
CA ASN A 253 -6.48 21.81 11.98
C ASN A 253 -5.97 22.65 10.78
N ASP A 254 -4.75 23.14 10.86
CA ASP A 254 -4.09 23.90 9.78
C ASP A 254 -3.18 22.96 8.95
N GLN A 255 -3.78 21.90 8.38
CA GLN A 255 -3.07 20.99 7.49
C GLN A 255 -3.19 21.50 6.05
N SER A 256 -2.06 21.57 5.35
CA SER A 256 -2.05 22.05 3.97
C SER A 256 -2.81 21.10 3.04
N PRO A 257 -3.46 21.59 1.96
CA PRO A 257 -4.20 20.73 1.02
C PRO A 257 -3.37 19.56 0.45
N LYS A 258 -2.06 19.78 0.25
CA LYS A 258 -1.12 18.78 -0.26
C LYS A 258 -0.87 17.63 0.74
N GLU A 259 -0.82 17.92 2.04
CA GLU A 259 -0.65 16.89 3.07
C GLU A 259 -1.86 15.95 3.14
N ASN A 260 -3.07 16.48 2.96
CA ASN A 260 -4.29 15.67 2.94
C ASN A 260 -4.36 14.74 1.72
N GLU A 261 -3.94 15.23 0.54
CA GLU A 261 -3.83 14.44 -0.68
C GLU A 261 -2.84 13.27 -0.54
N ASP A 262 -1.70 13.54 0.09
CA ASP A 262 -0.71 12.50 0.37
C ASP A 262 -1.25 11.44 1.34
N GLU A 263 -1.92 11.84 2.43
CA GLU A 263 -2.51 10.89 3.37
C GLU A 263 -3.58 10.01 2.70
N GLU A 264 -4.42 10.56 1.82
CA GLU A 264 -5.41 9.82 1.03
C GLU A 264 -4.74 8.77 0.12
N PHE A 265 -3.69 9.17 -0.59
CA PHE A 265 -2.92 8.29 -1.46
C PHE A 265 -2.31 7.12 -0.68
N PHE A 266 -1.64 7.39 0.46
CA PHE A 266 -1.00 6.35 1.25
C PHE A 266 -2.00 5.43 1.94
N MET A 267 -3.14 5.98 2.38
CA MET A 267 -4.24 5.17 2.88
C MET A 267 -4.83 4.29 1.78
N ALA A 268 -5.00 4.82 0.55
CA ALA A 268 -5.47 4.03 -0.59
C ALA A 268 -4.53 2.86 -0.91
N MET A 269 -3.21 3.05 -0.83
CA MET A 269 -2.25 1.94 -1.00
C MET A 269 -2.42 0.87 0.09
N ALA A 270 -2.62 1.28 1.34
CA ALA A 270 -2.92 0.33 2.42
C ALA A 270 -4.21 -0.46 2.14
N PHE A 271 -5.24 0.18 1.56
CA PHE A 271 -6.45 -0.53 1.15
C PHE A 271 -6.26 -1.47 -0.05
N VAL A 272 -5.50 -1.08 -1.08
CA VAL A 272 -5.13 -1.98 -2.19
C VAL A 272 -4.34 -3.19 -1.66
N ALA A 273 -3.40 -2.98 -0.73
CA ALA A 273 -2.70 -4.06 -0.04
C ALA A 273 -3.66 -4.97 0.73
N SER A 274 -4.61 -4.39 1.47
CA SER A 274 -5.61 -5.18 2.20
C SER A 274 -6.41 -6.13 1.29
N ALA A 275 -6.75 -5.69 0.07
CA ALA A 275 -7.49 -6.48 -0.90
C ALA A 275 -6.70 -7.68 -1.44
N ARG A 276 -5.39 -7.78 -1.18
CA ARG A 276 -4.60 -8.99 -1.46
C ARG A 276 -4.77 -10.05 -0.38
N SER A 277 -5.17 -9.69 0.85
CA SER A 277 -5.36 -10.65 1.95
C SER A 277 -6.39 -11.71 1.59
N LYS A 278 -6.06 -12.96 1.92
CA LYS A 278 -6.96 -14.12 1.73
C LYS A 278 -7.74 -14.49 2.99
N ASP A 279 -7.53 -13.77 4.09
CA ASP A 279 -8.35 -13.94 5.29
C ASP A 279 -9.80 -13.59 4.94
N PRO A 280 -10.79 -14.49 5.06
CA PRO A 280 -12.17 -14.21 4.65
C PRO A 280 -12.89 -13.25 5.61
N ARG A 281 -12.34 -12.99 6.80
CA ARG A 281 -13.00 -12.19 7.85
C ARG A 281 -12.36 -10.83 8.07
N THR A 282 -11.04 -10.72 7.86
CA THR A 282 -10.28 -9.53 8.25
C THR A 282 -9.18 -9.25 7.25
N GLN A 283 -9.44 -8.35 6.32
CA GLN A 283 -8.44 -7.89 5.35
C GLN A 283 -7.81 -6.61 5.89
N VAL A 284 -6.54 -6.68 6.28
CA VAL A 284 -5.76 -5.54 6.78
C VAL A 284 -4.60 -5.29 5.84
N GLY A 285 -4.35 -4.01 5.56
CA GLY A 285 -3.18 -3.58 4.80
C GLY A 285 -2.47 -2.43 5.50
N ALA A 286 -1.20 -2.30 5.19
CA ALA A 286 -0.26 -1.36 5.79
C ALA A 286 0.68 -0.79 4.72
N CYS A 287 1.00 0.49 4.83
CA CYS A 287 1.94 1.21 3.98
C CYS A 287 2.83 2.10 4.87
N ILE A 288 4.15 1.95 4.77
CA ILE A 288 5.13 2.73 5.53
C ILE A 288 5.79 3.73 4.60
N VAL A 289 5.83 4.98 5.04
CA VAL A 289 6.28 6.12 4.24
C VAL A 289 7.36 6.88 5.00
N ASN A 290 8.53 6.99 4.39
CA ASN A 290 9.60 7.85 4.87
C ASN A 290 9.53 9.22 4.18
N ILE A 291 9.75 10.28 4.93
CA ILE A 291 9.83 11.65 4.41
C ILE A 291 11.32 12.00 4.29
N VAL A 292 11.86 11.91 3.09
CA VAL A 292 13.28 12.20 2.80
C VAL A 292 13.36 13.42 1.90
N ASN A 293 14.03 14.48 2.35
CA ASN A 293 14.21 15.71 1.56
C ASN A 293 12.90 16.24 0.97
N GLU A 294 11.83 16.28 1.79
CA GLU A 294 10.46 16.69 1.40
C GLU A 294 9.76 15.74 0.41
N ARG A 295 10.35 14.58 0.10
CA ARG A 295 9.73 13.52 -0.70
C ARG A 295 9.17 12.42 0.19
N ASN A 296 7.91 12.06 -0.03
CA ASN A 296 7.27 10.97 0.68
C ASN A 296 7.48 9.66 -0.11
N GLN A 297 8.49 8.90 0.30
CA GLN A 297 8.89 7.62 -0.31
C GLN A 297 8.25 6.46 0.43
N VAL A 298 7.67 5.51 -0.30
CA VAL A 298 7.14 4.29 0.28
C VAL A 298 8.28 3.31 0.48
N VAL A 299 8.49 2.91 1.73
CA VAL A 299 9.60 2.05 2.15
C VAL A 299 9.13 0.66 2.58
N GLY A 300 7.82 0.44 2.70
CA GLY A 300 7.26 -0.87 3.01
C GLY A 300 5.76 -0.95 2.72
N ILE A 301 5.31 -2.07 2.19
CA ILE A 301 3.89 -2.39 1.98
C ILE A 301 3.64 -3.80 2.52
N GLY A 302 2.54 -3.98 3.24
CA GLY A 302 2.17 -5.26 3.84
C GLY A 302 0.68 -5.47 3.88
N TYR A 303 0.28 -6.74 3.92
CA TYR A 303 -1.08 -7.19 4.17
C TYR A 303 -1.05 -8.41 5.05
N ASN A 304 -2.14 -8.72 5.75
CA ASN A 304 -2.17 -9.89 6.61
C ASN A 304 -2.25 -11.20 5.80
N GLY A 305 -1.47 -12.20 6.19
CA GLY A 305 -1.34 -13.44 5.44
C GLY A 305 -0.69 -14.54 6.25
N MET A 306 -0.77 -15.78 5.76
CA MET A 306 -0.02 -16.89 6.35
C MET A 306 1.49 -16.69 6.17
N PRO A 307 2.33 -17.27 7.06
CA PRO A 307 3.77 -17.25 6.90
C PRO A 307 4.21 -17.81 5.55
N LEU A 308 5.36 -17.36 5.05
CA LEU A 308 5.91 -17.85 3.78
C LEU A 308 6.13 -19.36 3.82
N GLY A 309 5.80 -20.05 2.73
CA GLY A 309 5.93 -21.50 2.62
C GLY A 309 4.75 -22.29 3.20
N PHE A 310 3.84 -21.65 3.94
CA PHE A 310 2.60 -22.30 4.34
C PHE A 310 1.69 -22.41 3.12
N ILE A 311 1.24 -23.64 2.81
CA ILE A 311 0.22 -23.83 1.79
C ILE A 311 -1.05 -23.19 2.33
N ASP A 312 -1.46 -22.12 1.67
CA ASP A 312 -2.69 -21.36 1.90
C ASP A 312 -3.91 -22.14 1.39
N ALA A 313 -3.94 -23.44 1.71
CA ALA A 313 -5.12 -24.25 1.56
C ALA A 313 -6.18 -23.65 2.49
N ASN A 314 -7.42 -23.57 2.02
CA ASN A 314 -8.58 -23.01 2.71
C ASN A 314 -8.84 -23.59 4.13
N THR A 315 -8.02 -24.50 4.62
CA THR A 315 -8.11 -25.22 5.88
C THR A 315 -7.52 -24.47 7.08
N ASN A 316 -6.68 -23.43 6.89
CA ASN A 316 -5.91 -22.82 7.99
C ASN A 316 -6.46 -21.48 8.50
N TRP A 317 -7.60 -21.00 7.98
CA TRP A 317 -8.27 -19.76 8.43
C TRP A 317 -9.31 -20.00 9.54
N GLY A 318 -9.24 -21.18 10.17
CA GLY A 318 -10.04 -21.59 11.32
C GLY A 318 -9.71 -20.81 12.59
N LYS A 319 -10.55 -20.97 13.61
CA LYS A 319 -10.30 -20.47 14.98
C LYS A 319 -10.30 -21.62 15.99
N ASP A 320 -10.10 -22.85 15.50
CA ASP A 320 -10.13 -24.02 16.36
C ASP A 320 -8.80 -24.08 17.12
N ASP A 321 -8.86 -24.14 18.44
CA ASP A 321 -7.68 -24.15 19.31
C ASP A 321 -7.11 -25.55 19.58
N LYS A 322 -7.67 -26.60 18.97
CA LYS A 322 -7.37 -28.00 19.31
C LYS A 322 -5.88 -28.36 19.20
N ASP A 323 -5.21 -27.93 18.13
CA ASP A 323 -3.79 -28.22 17.90
C ASP A 323 -2.91 -26.95 17.86
N GLY A 324 -3.47 -25.78 18.23
CA GLY A 324 -2.81 -24.47 18.17
C GLY A 324 -2.53 -23.93 16.76
N LEU A 325 -2.16 -24.80 15.80
CA LEU A 325 -1.92 -24.49 14.39
C LEU A 325 -3.20 -24.31 13.56
N THR A 326 -4.34 -24.74 14.08
CA THR A 326 -5.67 -24.59 13.47
C THR A 326 -6.34 -23.25 13.80
N ASN A 327 -5.75 -22.47 14.73
CA ASN A 327 -6.21 -21.14 15.05
C ASN A 327 -5.38 -20.11 14.28
N LYS A 328 -6.02 -19.45 13.31
CA LYS A 328 -5.39 -18.41 12.49
C LYS A 328 -4.78 -17.29 13.33
N ASP A 329 -5.39 -16.95 14.47
CA ASP A 329 -4.98 -15.80 15.28
C ASP A 329 -3.58 -16.02 15.90
N ARG A 330 -3.06 -17.26 15.88
CA ARG A 330 -1.70 -17.61 16.34
C ARG A 330 -0.65 -17.66 15.24
N ILE A 331 -1.06 -17.86 13.99
CA ILE A 331 -0.15 -18.11 12.86
C ILE A 331 -0.14 -16.98 11.83
N VAL A 332 -1.20 -16.18 11.77
CA VAL A 332 -1.31 -15.12 10.77
C VAL A 332 -0.29 -14.02 11.05
N CYS A 333 0.49 -13.67 10.03
CA CYS A 333 1.34 -12.50 10.08
C CYS A 333 0.47 -11.27 9.79
N HIS A 334 0.51 -10.28 10.68
CA HIS A 334 -0.24 -9.03 10.53
C HIS A 334 0.35 -8.13 9.44
N ALA A 335 -0.46 -7.20 8.93
CA ALA A 335 -0.07 -6.32 7.84
C ALA A 335 1.10 -5.40 8.22
N GLU A 336 1.08 -4.86 9.43
CA GLU A 336 2.10 -3.98 9.98
C GLU A 336 3.44 -4.70 10.11
N MET A 337 3.40 -5.94 10.60
CA MET A 337 4.59 -6.78 10.71
C MET A 337 5.17 -7.08 9.32
N ASN A 338 4.32 -7.47 8.37
CA ASN A 338 4.77 -7.73 6.99
C ASN A 338 5.31 -6.47 6.31
N ALA A 339 4.71 -5.29 6.52
CA ALA A 339 5.22 -4.03 5.97
C ALA A 339 6.61 -3.68 6.50
N VAL A 340 6.87 -3.94 7.79
CA VAL A 340 8.21 -3.75 8.39
C VAL A 340 9.20 -4.78 7.89
N LEU A 341 8.82 -6.06 7.82
CA LEU A 341 9.70 -7.16 7.42
C LEU A 341 10.09 -7.13 5.94
N PHE A 342 9.21 -6.65 5.06
CA PHE A 342 9.49 -6.59 3.62
C PHE A 342 10.12 -5.25 3.20
N GLY A 343 10.08 -4.24 4.06
CA GLY A 343 10.71 -2.95 3.79
C GLY A 343 12.15 -2.84 4.29
N ASN A 344 12.79 -1.71 4.02
CA ASN A 344 14.11 -1.41 4.55
C ASN A 344 14.01 -0.80 5.95
N VAL A 345 14.24 -1.58 7.01
CA VAL A 345 14.16 -1.10 8.39
C VAL A 345 15.08 0.10 8.65
N ALA A 346 16.24 0.20 7.97
CA ALA A 346 17.14 1.34 8.13
C ALA A 346 16.52 2.66 7.63
N GLU A 347 15.62 2.58 6.65
CA GLU A 347 14.90 3.72 6.08
C GLU A 347 13.53 3.96 6.76
N MET A 348 13.14 3.13 7.73
CA MET A 348 11.89 3.33 8.49
C MET A 348 12.05 4.28 9.67
N GLN A 349 13.27 4.71 9.99
CA GLN A 349 13.52 5.64 11.07
C GLN A 349 12.78 6.97 10.80
N ASN A 350 11.96 7.40 11.76
CA ASN A 350 11.12 8.61 11.68
C ASN A 350 10.01 8.56 10.62
N SER A 351 9.70 7.39 10.08
CA SER A 351 8.63 7.20 9.09
C SER A 351 7.22 7.27 9.69
N THR A 352 6.21 7.28 8.80
CA THR A 352 4.79 7.20 9.11
C THR A 352 4.20 5.87 8.61
N LEU A 353 3.47 5.16 9.47
CA LEU A 353 2.67 3.99 9.10
C LEU A 353 1.23 4.41 8.79
N PHE A 354 0.74 4.07 7.60
CA PHE A 354 -0.67 4.10 7.22
C PHE A 354 -1.22 2.68 7.31
N VAL A 355 -2.30 2.47 8.05
CA VAL A 355 -2.87 1.12 8.28
C VAL A 355 -4.39 1.14 8.28
N THR A 356 -5.02 0.11 7.70
CA THR A 356 -6.49 0.06 7.60
C THR A 356 -7.18 -0.23 8.93
N LEU A 357 -6.46 -0.84 9.89
CA LEU A 357 -6.93 -1.14 11.24
C LEU A 357 -5.89 -0.74 12.29
N PHE A 358 -6.30 -0.18 13.42
CA PHE A 358 -5.40 0.24 14.49
C PHE A 358 -4.51 -0.92 14.97
N PRO A 359 -3.20 -0.73 15.19
CA PRO A 359 -2.30 -1.83 15.51
C PRO A 359 -2.61 -2.53 16.85
N CYS A 360 -2.48 -3.85 16.89
CA CYS A 360 -2.49 -4.61 18.15
C CYS A 360 -1.20 -4.35 18.96
N GLU A 361 -1.13 -4.88 20.19
CA GLU A 361 0.01 -4.70 21.09
C GLU A 361 1.33 -5.24 20.52
N GLU A 362 1.31 -6.39 19.84
CA GLU A 362 2.51 -6.95 19.21
C GLU A 362 2.97 -6.12 18.00
N CYS A 363 2.03 -5.67 17.17
CA CYS A 363 2.34 -4.79 16.05
C CYS A 363 2.85 -3.43 16.53
N ALA A 364 2.29 -2.88 17.60
CA ALA A 364 2.77 -1.64 18.21
C ALA A 364 4.23 -1.77 18.72
N LYS A 365 4.62 -2.91 19.31
CA LYS A 365 6.03 -3.18 19.65
C LYS A 365 6.92 -3.15 18.41
N VAL A 366 6.50 -3.80 17.32
CA VAL A 366 7.23 -3.83 16.04
C VAL A 366 7.37 -2.42 15.47
N VAL A 367 6.29 -1.63 15.44
CA VAL A 367 6.26 -0.23 14.98
C VAL A 367 7.25 0.63 15.77
N ILE A 368 7.24 0.52 17.11
CA ILE A 368 8.16 1.24 17.98
C ILE A 368 9.61 0.83 17.67
N ARG A 369 9.87 -0.47 17.54
CA ARG A 369 11.23 -0.98 17.31
C ARG A 369 11.78 -0.59 15.94
N ALA A 370 10.92 -0.51 14.93
CA ALA A 370 11.26 -0.05 13.57
C ALA A 370 11.54 1.46 13.48
N GLY A 371 11.34 2.23 14.56
CA GLY A 371 11.64 3.66 14.58
C GLY A 371 10.55 4.55 13.98
N ILE A 372 9.37 4.00 13.70
CA ILE A 372 8.19 4.73 13.18
C ILE A 372 7.70 5.73 14.23
N LYS A 373 7.38 6.96 13.82
CA LYS A 373 6.99 8.05 14.75
C LYS A 373 5.55 8.52 14.60
N LYS A 374 4.84 8.13 13.54
CA LYS A 374 3.43 8.45 13.33
C LYS A 374 2.69 7.21 12.82
N VAL A 375 1.51 6.95 13.36
CA VAL A 375 0.56 5.94 12.88
C VAL A 375 -0.73 6.64 12.48
N VAL A 376 -1.07 6.55 11.21
CA VAL A 376 -2.33 7.00 10.63
C VAL A 376 -3.19 5.76 10.38
N TYR A 377 -4.30 5.63 11.09
CA TYR A 377 -5.16 4.44 11.01
C TYR A 377 -6.56 4.79 10.51
N TYR A 378 -7.17 3.93 9.72
CA TYR A 378 -8.54 4.15 9.25
C TYR A 378 -9.58 3.79 10.32
N SER A 379 -9.57 2.55 10.83
CA SER A 379 -10.54 2.04 11.81
C SER A 379 -9.85 1.56 13.07
N ASP A 380 -10.50 1.67 14.23
CA ASP A 380 -10.08 1.05 15.48
C ASP A 380 -11.12 0.07 16.04
N LYS A 381 -12.13 -0.34 15.25
CA LYS A 381 -13.28 -1.14 15.71
C LYS A 381 -12.94 -2.40 16.52
N LYS A 382 -11.80 -3.03 16.23
CA LYS A 382 -11.32 -4.24 16.92
C LYS A 382 -10.43 -3.96 18.12
N HIS A 383 -9.93 -2.73 18.24
CA HIS A 383 -8.93 -2.31 19.20
C HIS A 383 -9.35 -1.05 19.97
N ALA A 384 -10.60 -0.61 19.86
CA ALA A 384 -11.14 0.52 20.61
C ALA A 384 -10.95 0.34 22.13
N LYS A 385 -10.98 -0.91 22.60
CA LYS A 385 -10.72 -1.30 24.00
C LYS A 385 -9.26 -1.69 24.28
N ASN A 386 -8.38 -1.73 23.28
CA ASN A 386 -6.98 -2.11 23.44
C ASN A 386 -6.18 -0.93 24.01
N THR A 387 -6.30 -0.74 25.32
CA THR A 387 -5.60 0.32 26.06
C THR A 387 -4.09 0.13 26.02
N VAL A 388 -3.61 -1.12 26.07
CA VAL A 388 -2.17 -1.44 26.09
C VAL A 388 -1.46 -0.94 24.83
N SER A 389 -1.97 -1.24 23.63
CA SER A 389 -1.37 -0.78 22.38
C SER A 389 -1.26 0.74 22.31
N ARG A 390 -2.34 1.46 22.69
CA ARG A 390 -2.36 2.93 22.74
C ARG A 390 -1.37 3.48 23.75
N ASP A 391 -1.28 2.86 24.93
CA ASP A 391 -0.39 3.28 26.00
C ASP A 391 1.09 3.10 25.63
N ILE A 392 1.47 1.96 25.03
CA ILE A 392 2.87 1.74 24.63
C ILE A 392 3.28 2.69 23.49
N LEU A 393 2.40 2.94 22.52
CA LEU A 393 2.66 3.92 21.45
C LEU A 393 2.83 5.33 22.03
N LYS A 394 1.95 5.73 22.95
CA LYS A 394 2.02 7.04 23.63
C LYS A 394 3.31 7.17 24.46
N LYS A 395 3.67 6.16 25.25
CA LYS A 395 4.91 6.14 26.05
C LYS A 395 6.15 6.23 25.16
N ALA A 396 6.14 5.57 24.00
CA ALA A 396 7.21 5.64 23.01
C ALA A 396 7.19 6.94 22.16
N LYS A 397 6.29 7.88 22.46
CA LYS A 397 6.10 9.16 21.75
C LYS A 397 5.78 8.97 20.25
N VAL A 398 5.08 7.89 19.91
CA VAL A 398 4.53 7.66 18.57
C VAL A 398 3.19 8.37 18.46
N LYS A 399 3.09 9.33 17.54
CA LYS A 399 1.84 10.08 17.28
C LYS A 399 0.82 9.13 16.64
N THR A 400 -0.43 9.16 17.08
CA THR A 400 -1.51 8.41 16.44
C THR A 400 -2.58 9.39 15.93
N LYS A 401 -3.03 9.19 14.69
CA LYS A 401 -4.07 10.00 14.04
C LYS A 401 -5.07 9.05 13.38
N GLN A 402 -6.36 9.24 13.62
CA GLN A 402 -7.36 8.56 12.79
C GLN A 402 -7.46 9.29 11.45
N PHE A 403 -7.39 8.54 10.36
CA PHE A 403 -7.55 9.07 9.02
C PHE A 403 -8.98 9.58 8.84
N THR A 404 -9.13 10.69 8.13
CA THR A 404 -10.43 11.22 7.73
C THR A 404 -10.28 11.68 6.28
N PRO A 405 -11.05 11.13 5.33
CA PRO A 405 -10.96 11.55 3.93
C PRO A 405 -11.40 13.02 3.80
N THR A 406 -10.84 13.72 2.82
CA THR A 406 -11.29 15.06 2.47
C THR A 406 -12.75 14.99 1.99
N PRO A 407 -13.64 15.90 2.43
CA PRO A 407 -15.02 15.93 1.94
C PRO A 407 -15.08 15.97 0.41
N GLY A 408 -15.87 15.08 -0.20
CA GLY A 408 -16.00 14.90 -1.65
C GLY A 408 -14.94 13.98 -2.29
N ARG A 409 -13.95 13.50 -1.53
CA ARG A 409 -12.91 12.55 -1.97
C ARG A 409 -12.96 11.22 -1.21
N GLU A 410 -14.15 10.84 -0.77
CA GLU A 410 -14.35 9.63 0.00
C GLU A 410 -14.31 8.35 -0.85
N LYS A 411 -14.26 8.49 -2.18
CA LYS A 411 -14.24 7.37 -3.12
C LYS A 411 -13.05 7.48 -4.07
N ILE A 412 -12.20 6.45 -4.07
CA ILE A 412 -11.09 6.30 -5.00
C ILE A 412 -11.38 5.13 -5.93
N VAL A 413 -11.28 5.38 -7.23
CA VAL A 413 -11.54 4.38 -8.27
C VAL A 413 -10.27 4.17 -9.07
N ILE A 414 -9.76 2.94 -9.13
CA ILE A 414 -8.60 2.53 -9.92
C ILE A 414 -9.13 1.70 -11.10
N ASP A 415 -9.09 2.28 -12.30
CA ASP A 415 -9.44 1.56 -13.52
C ASP A 415 -8.25 0.69 -13.95
N ILE A 416 -8.51 -0.60 -14.12
CA ILE A 416 -7.51 -1.61 -14.50
C ILE A 416 -7.93 -2.17 -15.85
N LYS A 417 -8.06 -1.31 -16.87
CA LYS A 417 -8.51 -1.73 -18.21
C LYS A 417 -7.31 -1.95 -19.13
N PRO A 418 -6.72 -3.15 -19.24
CA PRO A 418 -5.83 -3.41 -20.35
C PRO A 418 -6.63 -3.33 -21.65
N LEU A 419 -6.16 -2.45 -22.54
CA LEU A 419 -6.48 -2.26 -23.96
C LEU A 419 -7.75 -2.92 -24.51
N ASP A 420 -8.69 -2.05 -24.86
CA ASP A 420 -9.49 -2.06 -26.10
C ASP A 420 -9.41 -3.35 -26.93
N LYS A 421 -10.39 -4.24 -26.71
CA LYS A 421 -10.82 -5.17 -27.75
C LYS A 421 -11.47 -4.36 -28.87
N ARG A 422 -10.65 -3.75 -29.73
CA ARG A 422 -11.01 -3.75 -31.15
C ARG A 422 -11.06 -5.22 -31.55
N CYS A 423 -12.29 -5.67 -31.81
CA CYS A 423 -12.64 -6.93 -32.42
C CYS A 423 -11.56 -7.41 -33.39
N THR A 424 -11.00 -8.58 -33.10
CA THR A 424 -10.56 -9.53 -34.14
C THR A 424 -11.51 -10.70 -34.10
#